data_AF-A0A6M6E8F3-F1
#
_entry.id   AF-A0A6M6E8F3-F1
#
_cell.length_a   1.000
_cell.length_b   1.000
_cell.length_c   1.000
_cell.angle_alpha   90.00
_cell.angle_beta   90.00
_cell.angle_gamma   90.00
#
_symmetry.space_group_name_H-M   'P 1'
#
loop_
_entity.id
_entity.type
_entity.pdbx_description
1 polymer ?
#
loop_
_entity_poly.entity_id
_entity_poly.type
_entity_poly.pdbx_seq_one_letter_code
_entity_poly.pdbx_strand_id
1 'polypeptide(L)'
;MEYYYFRDIDFYCINPSTVKYVRSLRQIRRRTEYHQNQLEKYLQDPLLEQLGQDFVDGLEGAALSLATHITQLDPIIDAESAALLQSLRSQFDIFAQIVNSELIPEPLDNRSPQVSFKGIGNVISFQNIKDKINEIQTDENFAFIDDVVNLSKHVIALSPKYMDSFDASNRQLGSYKIFDGYLGTYKTYNKNLDVLPQKELNWIVNTLVQWVKENNLLLLTEIKNIQDRKIDENWNLIYV
;
A
#
# COMPACT_ATOMS: atom_id res chain seq x y z
N MET A 1 26.51 3.21 -26.33
CA MET A 1 25.10 2.99 -25.95
C MET A 1 24.70 4.12 -25.00
N GLU A 2 23.42 4.37 -24.77
CA GLU A 2 22.93 5.40 -23.82
C GLU A 2 22.19 4.73 -22.67
N TYR A 3 22.35 5.25 -21.45
CA TYR A 3 21.58 4.84 -20.28
C TYR A 3 21.15 6.06 -19.46
N TYR A 4 20.01 5.96 -18.79
CA TYR A 4 19.41 7.07 -18.06
C TYR A 4 19.59 6.90 -16.55
N TYR A 5 19.81 7.98 -15.82
CA TYR A 5 19.88 7.97 -14.35
C TYR A 5 18.87 8.94 -13.74
N PHE A 6 17.98 8.39 -12.91
CA PHE A 6 16.94 9.11 -12.20
C PHE A 6 17.42 9.46 -10.79
N ARG A 7 17.83 10.72 -10.60
CA ARG A 7 18.47 11.17 -9.34
C ARG A 7 17.55 11.08 -8.12
N ASP A 8 16.24 11.18 -8.29
CA ASP A 8 15.28 11.18 -7.19
C ASP A 8 14.80 9.79 -6.77
N ILE A 9 15.21 8.74 -7.50
CA ILE A 9 14.93 7.34 -7.19
C ILE A 9 16.24 6.53 -7.01
N ASP A 10 17.40 7.16 -7.26
CA ASP A 10 18.74 6.55 -7.30
C ASP A 10 18.78 5.27 -8.15
N PHE A 11 18.38 5.40 -9.43
CA PHE A 11 18.16 4.23 -10.29
C PHE A 11 18.60 4.47 -11.74
N TYR A 12 19.25 3.47 -12.35
CA TYR A 12 19.64 3.46 -13.75
C TYR A 12 18.57 2.78 -14.62
N CYS A 13 18.32 3.27 -15.82
CA CYS A 13 17.63 2.53 -16.88
C CYS A 13 18.67 2.20 -17.95
N ILE A 14 19.14 0.96 -17.99
CA ILE A 14 20.00 0.47 -19.08
C ILE A 14 19.15 0.32 -20.34
N ASN A 15 17.92 -0.18 -20.20
CA ASN A 15 16.99 -0.31 -21.32
C ASN A 15 16.09 0.93 -21.43
N PRO A 16 16.06 1.66 -22.56
CA PRO A 16 15.21 2.84 -22.74
C PRO A 16 13.71 2.56 -22.55
N SER A 17 13.26 1.32 -22.75
CA SER A 17 11.90 0.87 -22.46
C SER A 17 11.50 0.99 -20.98
N THR A 18 12.47 0.97 -20.07
CA THR A 18 12.27 1.02 -18.61
C THR A 18 11.93 2.43 -18.12
N VAL A 19 12.36 3.47 -18.84
CA VAL A 19 12.12 4.90 -18.53
C VAL A 19 10.65 5.20 -18.24
N LYS A 20 9.72 4.58 -18.98
CA LYS A 20 8.28 4.76 -18.77
C LYS A 20 7.83 4.19 -17.42
N TYR A 21 8.34 3.03 -17.01
CA TYR A 21 7.98 2.38 -15.76
C TYR A 21 8.55 3.12 -14.55
N VAL A 22 9.78 3.62 -14.62
CA VAL A 22 10.38 4.45 -13.55
C VAL A 22 9.63 5.78 -13.40
N ARG A 23 9.22 6.42 -14.52
CA ARG A 23 8.34 7.60 -14.49
C ARG A 23 6.97 7.28 -13.87
N SER A 24 6.38 6.12 -14.17
CA SER A 24 5.15 5.69 -13.51
C SER A 24 5.34 5.42 -12.02
N LEU A 25 6.44 4.80 -11.59
CA LEU A 25 6.77 4.58 -10.18
C LEU A 25 6.84 5.92 -9.42
N ARG A 26 7.51 6.91 -10.02
CA ARG A 26 7.59 8.29 -9.50
C ARG A 26 6.20 8.92 -9.31
N GLN A 27 5.32 8.76 -10.30
CA GLN A 27 3.95 9.28 -10.25
C GLN A 27 3.11 8.58 -9.18
N ILE A 28 3.21 7.25 -9.05
CA ILE A 28 2.49 6.49 -8.03
C ILE A 28 3.00 6.82 -6.62
N ARG A 29 4.31 7.02 -6.41
CA ARG A 29 4.85 7.50 -5.12
C ARG A 29 4.26 8.84 -4.71
N ARG A 30 4.23 9.83 -5.61
CA ARG A 30 3.57 11.14 -5.36
C ARG A 30 2.07 11.00 -5.06
N ARG A 31 1.39 10.05 -5.70
CA ARG A 31 -0.02 9.74 -5.42
C ARG A 31 -0.20 9.08 -4.04
N THR A 32 0.72 8.20 -3.66
CA THR A 32 0.79 7.58 -2.32
C THR A 32 0.96 8.67 -1.26
N GLU A 33 1.91 9.60 -1.45
CA GLU A 33 2.13 10.75 -0.58
C GLU A 33 0.89 11.66 -0.49
N TYR A 34 0.21 11.91 -1.61
CA TYR A 34 -1.04 12.68 -1.59
C TYR A 34 -2.11 12.03 -0.72
N HIS A 35 -2.42 10.75 -0.94
CA HIS A 35 -3.47 10.04 -0.19
C HIS A 35 -3.10 9.86 1.30
N GLN A 36 -1.81 9.61 1.60
CA GLN A 36 -1.29 9.62 2.97
C GLN A 36 -1.59 10.97 3.66
N ASN A 37 -1.20 12.08 3.01
CA ASN A 37 -1.40 13.43 3.55
C ASN A 37 -2.89 13.85 3.67
N GLN A 38 -3.81 13.24 2.92
CA GLN A 38 -5.25 13.48 3.12
C GLN A 38 -5.79 12.69 4.31
N LEU A 39 -5.46 11.40 4.41
CA LEU A 39 -5.84 10.57 5.56
C LEU A 39 -5.33 11.17 6.88
N GLU A 40 -4.07 11.62 6.93
CA GLU A 40 -3.52 12.28 8.12
C GLU A 40 -4.34 13.51 8.54
N LYS A 41 -4.82 14.33 7.59
CA LYS A 41 -5.68 15.48 7.90
C LYS A 41 -7.05 15.08 8.42
N TYR A 42 -7.69 14.09 7.82
CA TYR A 42 -9.02 13.64 8.25
C TYR A 42 -8.99 12.91 9.61
N LEU A 43 -7.90 12.18 9.88
CA LEU A 43 -7.64 11.56 11.19
C LEU A 43 -7.28 12.57 12.27
N GLN A 44 -6.88 13.79 11.89
CA GLN A 44 -6.53 14.90 12.77
C GLN A 44 -7.52 16.08 12.63
N ASP A 45 -8.76 15.83 12.21
CA ASP A 45 -9.76 16.89 12.04
C ASP A 45 -10.07 17.58 13.40
N PRO A 46 -9.75 18.88 13.57
CA PRO A 46 -10.00 19.58 14.82
C PRO A 46 -11.49 19.65 15.20
N LEU A 47 -12.39 19.53 14.21
CA LEU A 47 -13.83 19.51 14.47
C LEU A 47 -14.29 18.17 15.04
N LEU A 48 -13.63 17.03 14.70
CA LEU A 48 -13.88 15.76 15.39
C LEU A 48 -13.45 15.82 16.86
N GLU A 49 -12.29 16.41 17.14
CA GLU A 49 -11.80 16.58 18.52
C GLU A 49 -12.73 17.48 19.32
N GLN A 50 -13.11 18.65 18.77
CA GLN A 50 -14.06 19.56 19.41
C GLN A 50 -15.42 18.90 19.67
N LEU A 51 -16.04 18.28 18.65
CA LEU A 51 -17.35 17.65 18.80
C LEU A 51 -17.32 16.43 19.75
N GLY A 52 -16.19 15.75 19.83
CA GLY A 52 -15.93 14.70 20.83
C GLY A 52 -15.91 15.26 22.25
N GLN A 53 -15.22 16.39 22.47
CA GLN A 53 -15.18 17.08 23.75
C GLN A 53 -16.56 17.64 24.14
N ASP A 54 -17.26 18.30 23.21
CA ASP A 54 -18.62 18.83 23.41
C ASP A 54 -19.61 17.71 23.82
N PHE A 55 -19.45 16.50 23.27
CA PHE A 55 -20.23 15.32 23.64
C PHE A 55 -19.90 14.81 25.05
N VAL A 56 -18.61 14.76 25.43
CA VAL A 56 -18.16 14.37 26.77
C VAL A 56 -18.64 15.36 27.84
N ASP A 57 -18.64 16.66 27.53
CA ASP A 57 -19.13 17.72 28.40
C ASP A 57 -20.67 17.80 28.48
N GLY A 58 -21.37 16.93 27.74
CA GLY A 58 -22.83 16.78 27.81
C GLY A 58 -23.62 17.91 27.15
N LEU A 59 -23.02 18.63 26.19
CA LEU A 59 -23.70 19.72 25.50
C LEU A 59 -24.87 19.20 24.63
N GLU A 60 -26.01 19.89 24.73
CA GLU A 60 -27.22 19.53 24.00
C GLU A 60 -26.99 19.56 22.49
N GLY A 61 -27.31 18.45 21.81
CA GLY A 61 -27.10 18.29 20.36
C GLY A 61 -25.69 17.84 19.94
N ALA A 62 -24.68 17.87 20.82
CA ALA A 62 -23.30 17.50 20.47
C ALA A 62 -23.18 16.07 19.90
N ALA A 63 -23.92 15.12 20.47
CA ALA A 63 -23.99 13.74 19.96
C ALA A 63 -24.45 13.66 18.49
N LEU A 64 -25.45 14.46 18.10
CA LEU A 64 -25.98 14.49 16.74
C LEU A 64 -24.99 15.20 15.78
N SER A 65 -24.37 16.29 16.24
CA SER A 65 -23.33 16.99 15.47
C SER A 65 -22.12 16.09 15.21
N LEU A 66 -21.62 15.38 16.22
CA LEU A 66 -20.52 14.42 16.11
C LEU A 66 -20.87 13.28 15.14
N ALA A 67 -22.03 12.64 15.30
CA ALA A 67 -22.48 11.57 14.41
C ALA A 67 -22.67 12.06 12.95
N THR A 68 -23.17 13.27 12.77
CA THR A 68 -23.34 13.88 11.43
C THR A 68 -21.99 14.16 10.77
N HIS A 69 -21.01 14.66 11.53
CA HIS A 69 -19.68 14.96 11.01
C HIS A 69 -18.91 13.68 10.65
N ILE A 70 -18.97 12.65 11.50
CA ILE A 70 -18.44 11.31 11.20
C ILE A 70 -19.05 10.77 9.89
N THR A 71 -20.38 10.80 9.76
CA THR A 71 -21.09 10.33 8.55
C THR A 71 -20.67 11.07 7.26
N GLN A 72 -20.15 12.30 7.36
CA GLN A 72 -19.62 13.05 6.22
C GLN A 72 -18.15 12.70 5.90
N LEU A 73 -17.34 12.47 6.93
CA LEU A 73 -15.92 12.14 6.79
C LEU A 73 -15.68 10.69 6.36
N ASP A 74 -16.47 9.75 6.89
CA ASP A 74 -16.39 8.32 6.62
C ASP A 74 -16.15 8.03 5.12
N PRO A 75 -17.07 8.31 4.18
CA PRO A 75 -16.89 7.99 2.76
C PRO A 75 -15.69 8.69 2.08
N ILE A 76 -15.15 9.75 2.67
CA ILE A 76 -13.94 10.42 2.19
C ILE A 76 -12.70 9.65 2.65
N ILE A 77 -12.64 9.29 3.93
CA ILE A 77 -11.53 8.54 4.53
C ILE A 77 -11.37 7.19 3.82
N ASP A 78 -12.46 6.47 3.52
CA ASP A 78 -12.35 5.18 2.85
C ASP A 78 -11.97 5.27 1.37
N ALA A 79 -12.43 6.33 0.68
CA ALA A 79 -12.00 6.60 -0.70
C ALA A 79 -10.50 6.88 -0.75
N GLU A 80 -9.98 7.67 0.19
CA GLU A 80 -8.55 7.97 0.32
C GLU A 80 -7.74 6.73 0.79
N SER A 81 -8.26 5.90 1.69
CA SER A 81 -7.56 4.67 2.15
C SER A 81 -7.52 3.60 1.06
N ALA A 82 -8.61 3.39 0.32
CA ALA A 82 -8.63 2.49 -0.83
C ALA A 82 -7.68 2.99 -1.93
N ALA A 83 -7.65 4.30 -2.21
CA ALA A 83 -6.74 4.89 -3.17
C ALA A 83 -5.27 4.81 -2.73
N LEU A 84 -5.00 4.95 -1.43
CA LEU A 84 -3.67 4.75 -0.83
C LEU A 84 -3.23 3.28 -1.02
N LEU A 85 -4.03 2.31 -0.58
CA LEU A 85 -3.70 0.87 -0.69
C LEU A 85 -3.51 0.42 -2.15
N GLN A 86 -4.37 0.90 -3.06
CA GLN A 86 -4.20 0.70 -4.50
C GLN A 86 -2.87 1.29 -4.99
N SER A 87 -2.51 2.49 -4.56
CA SER A 87 -1.24 3.12 -4.96
C SER A 87 -0.03 2.34 -4.43
N LEU A 88 -0.05 1.90 -3.17
CA LEU A 88 0.98 1.04 -2.58
C LEU A 88 1.15 -0.26 -3.36
N ARG A 89 0.04 -0.96 -3.65
CA ARG A 89 0.08 -2.22 -4.42
C ARG A 89 0.65 -2.05 -5.82
N SER A 90 0.30 -0.93 -6.46
CA SER A 90 0.70 -0.62 -7.84
C SER A 90 2.19 -0.31 -7.96
N GLN A 91 2.87 0.13 -6.88
CA GLN A 91 4.33 0.26 -6.89
C GLN A 91 5.01 -1.09 -7.14
N PHE A 92 4.52 -2.16 -6.51
CA PHE A 92 5.05 -3.52 -6.70
C PHE A 92 4.80 -4.07 -8.12
N ASP A 93 3.62 -3.82 -8.72
CA ASP A 93 3.39 -4.25 -10.11
C ASP A 93 4.26 -3.46 -11.11
N ILE A 94 4.48 -2.17 -10.90
CA ILE A 94 5.45 -1.40 -11.70
C ILE A 94 6.87 -1.93 -11.49
N PHE A 95 7.24 -2.32 -10.27
CA PHE A 95 8.53 -2.92 -10.00
C PHE A 95 8.73 -4.23 -10.78
N ALA A 96 7.70 -5.09 -10.86
CA ALA A 96 7.75 -6.29 -11.69
C ALA A 96 7.97 -5.98 -13.19
N GLN A 97 7.41 -4.87 -13.70
CA GLN A 97 7.65 -4.38 -15.05
C GLN A 97 9.08 -3.84 -15.25
N ILE A 98 9.66 -3.18 -14.22
CA ILE A 98 11.07 -2.75 -14.23
C ILE A 98 11.99 -3.98 -14.29
N VAL A 99 11.74 -4.99 -13.46
CA VAL A 99 12.51 -6.24 -13.45
C VAL A 99 12.42 -6.98 -14.79
N ASN A 100 11.21 -7.13 -15.35
CA ASN A 100 11.01 -7.71 -16.67
C ASN A 100 11.78 -6.95 -17.77
N SER A 101 11.84 -5.61 -17.68
CA SER A 101 12.52 -4.76 -18.67
C SER A 101 14.05 -4.73 -18.51
N GLU A 102 14.60 -4.81 -17.29
CA GLU A 102 16.05 -4.63 -17.01
C GLU A 102 16.83 -5.93 -16.81
N LEU A 103 16.16 -6.99 -16.35
CA LEU A 103 16.83 -8.21 -15.85
C LEU A 103 16.53 -9.46 -16.67
N ILE A 104 15.41 -9.52 -17.39
CA ILE A 104 15.09 -10.62 -18.30
C ILE A 104 15.67 -10.28 -19.69
N PRO A 105 16.55 -11.13 -20.28
CA PRO A 105 17.20 -10.81 -21.56
C PRO A 105 16.22 -10.60 -22.73
N GLU A 106 15.12 -11.33 -22.74
CA GLU A 106 13.99 -11.17 -23.65
C GLU A 106 12.74 -10.86 -22.81
N PRO A 107 12.40 -9.57 -22.60
CA PRO A 107 11.27 -9.18 -21.77
C PRO A 107 9.95 -9.79 -22.26
N LEU A 108 9.19 -10.38 -21.34
CA LEU A 108 7.86 -10.94 -21.61
C LEU A 108 6.85 -9.83 -21.91
N ASP A 109 5.74 -10.16 -22.60
CA ASP A 109 4.60 -9.26 -22.77
C ASP A 109 4.16 -8.71 -21.40
N ASN A 110 4.03 -7.39 -21.29
CA ASN A 110 3.68 -6.73 -20.03
C ASN A 110 2.27 -7.08 -19.51
N ARG A 111 1.42 -7.69 -20.36
CA ARG A 111 0.11 -8.25 -20.02
C ARG A 111 0.18 -9.70 -19.53
N SER A 112 1.33 -10.36 -19.63
CA SER A 112 1.51 -11.73 -19.13
C SER A 112 1.32 -11.76 -17.61
N PRO A 113 0.51 -12.68 -17.04
CA PRO A 113 0.38 -12.86 -15.59
C PRO A 113 1.72 -13.14 -14.89
N GLN A 114 2.70 -13.69 -15.61
CA GLN A 114 4.07 -13.93 -15.11
C GLN A 114 4.82 -12.62 -14.80
N VAL A 115 4.39 -11.48 -15.35
CA VAL A 115 4.97 -10.14 -15.14
C VAL A 115 4.24 -9.37 -14.03
N SER A 116 3.27 -9.99 -13.35
CA SER A 116 2.74 -9.45 -12.08
C SER A 116 3.76 -9.61 -10.96
N PHE A 117 3.67 -8.81 -9.89
CA PHE A 117 4.60 -8.96 -8.76
C PHE A 117 4.52 -10.35 -8.10
N LYS A 118 3.35 -10.99 -8.08
CA LYS A 118 3.17 -12.39 -7.64
C LYS A 118 3.82 -13.42 -8.58
N GLY A 119 3.92 -13.13 -9.87
CA GLY A 119 4.46 -14.05 -10.88
C GLY A 119 5.97 -13.95 -11.08
N ILE A 120 6.52 -12.73 -11.02
CA ILE A 120 7.84 -12.40 -11.59
C ILE A 120 9.01 -13.14 -10.92
N GLY A 121 8.90 -13.49 -9.63
CA GLY A 121 9.89 -14.30 -8.89
C GLY A 121 10.21 -15.66 -9.54
N ASN A 122 9.31 -16.19 -10.36
CA ASN A 122 9.50 -17.47 -11.05
C ASN A 122 10.33 -17.37 -12.34
N VAL A 123 10.43 -16.18 -12.95
CA VAL A 123 11.12 -15.96 -14.24
C VAL A 123 12.48 -15.26 -14.10
N ILE A 124 12.80 -14.74 -12.91
CA ILE A 124 14.08 -14.08 -12.60
C ILE A 124 15.15 -15.12 -12.23
N SER A 125 16.34 -14.98 -12.82
CA SER A 125 17.53 -15.80 -12.52
C SER A 125 18.44 -15.22 -11.42
N PHE A 126 18.29 -13.94 -11.09
CA PHE A 126 19.06 -13.26 -10.03
C PHE A 126 18.53 -13.63 -8.63
N GLN A 127 19.27 -14.49 -7.94
CA GLN A 127 18.85 -15.09 -6.68
C GLN A 127 18.51 -14.05 -5.58
N ASN A 128 19.34 -13.04 -5.36
CA ASN A 128 19.08 -11.99 -4.35
C ASN A 128 17.71 -11.32 -4.53
N ILE A 129 17.38 -10.93 -5.78
CA ILE A 129 16.10 -10.28 -6.11
C ILE A 129 14.95 -11.27 -5.96
N LYS A 130 15.15 -12.51 -6.40
CA LYS A 130 14.15 -13.57 -6.25
C LYS A 130 13.82 -13.80 -4.77
N ASP A 131 14.83 -13.89 -3.91
CA ASP A 131 14.66 -14.08 -2.47
C ASP A 131 13.96 -12.88 -1.82
N LYS A 132 14.36 -11.63 -2.17
CA LYS A 132 13.68 -10.43 -1.66
C LYS A 132 12.23 -10.32 -2.14
N ILE A 133 11.93 -10.71 -3.39
CA ILE A 133 10.56 -10.75 -3.91
C ILE A 133 9.75 -11.83 -3.18
N ASN A 134 10.30 -13.01 -2.96
CA ASN A 134 9.62 -14.10 -2.23
C ASN A 134 9.32 -13.69 -0.79
N GLU A 135 10.29 -13.08 -0.09
CA GLU A 135 10.14 -12.53 1.26
C GLU A 135 8.92 -11.57 1.31
N ILE A 136 8.91 -10.57 0.43
CA ILE A 136 7.81 -9.60 0.31
C ILE A 136 6.48 -10.28 -0.03
N GLN A 137 6.46 -11.25 -0.96
CA GLN A 137 5.24 -11.99 -1.32
C GLN A 137 4.65 -12.79 -0.15
N THR A 138 5.47 -13.25 0.79
CA THR A 138 5.06 -13.99 1.98
C THR A 138 4.79 -13.12 3.21
N ASP A 139 5.12 -11.83 3.15
CA ASP A 139 4.92 -10.88 4.25
C ASP A 139 3.42 -10.56 4.43
N GLU A 140 2.96 -10.52 5.69
CA GLU A 140 1.57 -10.21 6.04
C GLU A 140 1.13 -8.82 5.56
N ASN A 141 2.05 -7.86 5.47
CA ASN A 141 1.81 -6.53 4.93
C ASN A 141 1.47 -6.57 3.44
N PHE A 142 2.17 -7.38 2.65
CA PHE A 142 1.87 -7.54 1.22
C PHE A 142 0.56 -8.29 1.02
N ALA A 143 0.34 -9.38 1.79
CA ALA A 143 -0.89 -10.15 1.75
C ALA A 143 -2.10 -9.25 2.03
N PHE A 144 -2.05 -8.42 3.09
CA PHE A 144 -3.08 -7.44 3.40
C PHE A 144 -3.34 -6.47 2.22
N ILE A 145 -2.29 -5.83 1.69
CA ILE A 145 -2.44 -4.87 0.58
C ILE A 145 -3.08 -5.54 -0.64
N ASP A 146 -2.59 -6.73 -1.03
CA ASP A 146 -3.03 -7.42 -2.23
C ASP A 146 -4.44 -8.00 -2.08
N ASP A 147 -4.79 -8.55 -0.92
CA ASP A 147 -6.15 -9.01 -0.62
C ASP A 147 -7.12 -7.83 -0.62
N VAL A 148 -6.80 -6.72 0.08
CA VAL A 148 -7.67 -5.53 0.07
C VAL A 148 -7.85 -5.00 -1.35
N VAL A 149 -6.79 -4.87 -2.16
CA VAL A 149 -6.92 -4.38 -3.55
C VAL A 149 -7.71 -5.32 -4.45
N ASN A 150 -7.61 -6.64 -4.24
CA ASN A 150 -8.39 -7.62 -5.01
C ASN A 150 -9.86 -7.69 -4.58
N LEU A 151 -10.15 -7.43 -3.30
CA LEU A 151 -11.51 -7.32 -2.74
C LEU A 151 -12.15 -5.95 -3.06
N SER A 152 -11.39 -4.86 -3.03
CA SER A 152 -11.84 -3.47 -3.18
C SER A 152 -12.22 -3.07 -4.62
N LYS A 153 -12.50 -4.06 -5.47
CA LYS A 153 -13.47 -3.88 -6.58
C LYS A 153 -14.86 -3.50 -6.05
N HIS A 154 -15.11 -3.77 -4.76
CA HIS A 154 -16.27 -3.30 -4.01
C HIS A 154 -15.82 -2.56 -2.74
N VAL A 155 -16.16 -1.26 -2.71
CA VAL A 155 -16.20 -0.25 -1.64
C VAL A 155 -15.76 -0.66 -0.23
N ILE A 156 -14.97 0.25 0.40
CA ILE A 156 -14.74 0.33 1.85
C ILE A 156 -15.55 1.57 2.34
N ALA A 157 -16.19 1.51 3.51
CA ALA A 157 -16.92 2.60 4.17
C ALA A 157 -16.88 2.44 5.71
N LEU A 158 -16.44 3.46 6.44
CA LEU A 158 -16.52 3.54 7.91
C LEU A 158 -18.00 3.48 8.34
N SER A 159 -18.23 2.84 9.49
CA SER A 159 -19.57 2.44 9.94
C SER A 159 -19.76 2.81 11.41
N PRO A 160 -20.96 3.24 11.82
CA PRO A 160 -21.29 3.67 13.19
C PRO A 160 -21.05 2.69 14.36
N LYS A 161 -20.42 1.53 14.13
CA LYS A 161 -20.16 0.50 15.15
C LYS A 161 -19.21 0.91 16.30
N TYR A 162 -18.70 2.14 16.29
CA TYR A 162 -17.80 2.64 17.35
C TYR A 162 -18.50 3.17 18.61
N MET A 163 -19.84 3.22 18.65
CA MET A 163 -20.57 3.56 19.89
C MET A 163 -20.97 2.34 20.75
N ASP A 164 -21.02 1.12 20.20
CA ASP A 164 -21.50 -0.08 20.91
C ASP A 164 -20.44 -0.76 21.82
N SER A 165 -19.26 -0.14 22.02
CA SER A 165 -18.15 -0.75 22.76
C SER A 165 -17.62 0.05 23.96
N PHE A 166 -18.52 0.73 24.68
CA PHE A 166 -18.24 1.30 26.01
C PHE A 166 -19.20 0.75 27.08
N ASP A 167 -18.89 -0.45 27.59
CA ASP A 167 -19.37 -0.93 28.88
C ASP A 167 -18.16 -1.03 29.83
N ALA A 168 -18.21 -0.29 30.93
CA ALA A 168 -17.13 -0.19 31.91
C ALA A 168 -17.03 -1.40 32.86
N SER A 169 -17.97 -2.36 32.80
CA SER A 169 -18.19 -3.32 33.89
C SER A 169 -17.72 -4.76 33.65
N ASN A 170 -17.77 -5.30 32.43
CA ASN A 170 -17.40 -6.70 32.17
C ASN A 170 -16.73 -6.94 30.80
N ARG A 171 -15.54 -7.54 30.82
CA ARG A 171 -14.80 -7.91 29.60
C ARG A 171 -15.29 -9.25 29.02
N GLN A 172 -15.97 -9.20 27.88
CA GLN A 172 -15.75 -10.10 26.73
C GLN A 172 -16.45 -9.52 25.48
N LEU A 173 -15.69 -8.88 24.60
CA LEU A 173 -16.18 -8.02 23.51
C LEU A 173 -15.59 -8.39 22.14
N GLY A 174 -16.43 -8.43 21.10
CA GLY A 174 -16.07 -8.22 19.69
C GLY A 174 -15.40 -9.36 18.90
N SER A 175 -16.17 -10.33 18.37
CA SER A 175 -15.62 -11.40 17.51
C SER A 175 -16.67 -12.24 16.74
N TYR A 176 -16.50 -12.47 15.41
CA TYR A 176 -16.99 -13.69 14.73
C TYR A 176 -15.80 -14.46 14.09
N LYS A 177 -15.82 -14.99 12.84
CA LYS A 177 -14.70 -15.79 12.27
C LYS A 177 -14.53 -15.81 10.73
N ILE A 178 -13.28 -15.88 10.24
CA ILE A 178 -12.77 -16.24 8.89
C ILE A 178 -11.98 -17.56 8.96
N PHE A 179 -12.00 -18.38 7.91
CA PHE A 179 -11.24 -19.64 7.87
C PHE A 179 -9.77 -19.45 7.49
N ASP A 180 -8.85 -19.98 8.29
CA ASP A 180 -7.41 -20.01 8.08
C ASP A 180 -7.04 -21.27 7.26
N GLY A 181 -6.66 -21.07 6.00
CA GLY A 181 -6.33 -22.15 5.06
C GLY A 181 -5.03 -22.88 5.36
N TYR A 182 -4.18 -22.36 6.25
CA TYR A 182 -2.91 -22.97 6.65
C TYR A 182 -3.10 -23.85 7.89
N LEU A 183 -4.00 -23.46 8.80
CA LEU A 183 -4.31 -24.18 10.04
C LEU A 183 -5.56 -25.06 9.97
N GLY A 184 -6.43 -24.89 8.96
CA GLY A 184 -7.67 -25.65 8.82
C GLY A 184 -8.74 -25.32 9.86
N THR A 185 -8.73 -24.11 10.42
CA THR A 185 -9.64 -23.68 11.51
C THR A 185 -10.23 -22.29 11.29
N TYR A 186 -11.25 -21.91 12.06
CA TYR A 186 -11.94 -20.61 11.95
C TYR A 186 -11.46 -19.59 13.02
N LYS A 187 -11.29 -18.31 12.63
CA LYS A 187 -10.60 -17.20 13.34
C LYS A 187 -11.21 -15.79 13.08
N THR A 188 -11.77 -15.12 14.10
CA THR A 188 -11.68 -13.63 14.30
C THR A 188 -12.86 -12.67 13.89
N TYR A 189 -13.10 -12.45 12.59
CA TYR A 189 -13.63 -11.17 12.02
C TYR A 189 -15.18 -11.00 11.97
N ASN A 190 -15.70 -9.79 11.61
CA ASN A 190 -17.05 -9.31 11.99
C ASN A 190 -17.99 -8.85 10.81
N LYS A 191 -19.11 -9.53 10.54
CA LYS A 191 -19.97 -9.44 9.31
C LYS A 191 -20.72 -8.12 8.97
N ASN A 192 -20.38 -6.96 9.56
CA ASN A 192 -20.82 -5.65 9.06
C ASN A 192 -19.60 -4.79 8.73
N LEU A 193 -18.61 -5.41 8.09
CA LEU A 193 -17.36 -4.80 7.66
C LEU A 193 -17.57 -4.17 6.28
N ASP A 194 -18.06 -2.94 6.29
CA ASP A 194 -17.64 -1.99 5.25
C ASP A 194 -16.33 -1.29 5.69
N VAL A 195 -15.99 -1.28 6.99
CA VAL A 195 -14.99 -0.41 7.64
C VAL A 195 -13.56 -0.96 7.69
N LEU A 196 -12.57 -0.08 7.52
CA LEU A 196 -11.24 -0.21 8.15
C LEU A 196 -11.19 0.54 9.50
N PRO A 197 -10.97 -0.12 10.64
CA PRO A 197 -10.81 0.53 11.94
C PRO A 197 -9.75 1.63 11.99
N GLN A 198 -9.97 2.67 12.81
CA GLN A 198 -9.01 3.79 12.95
C GLN A 198 -7.61 3.34 13.42
N LYS A 199 -7.50 2.23 14.15
CA LYS A 199 -6.21 1.60 14.49
C LYS A 199 -5.51 0.99 13.27
N GLU A 200 -6.28 0.43 12.34
CA GLU A 200 -5.79 -0.09 11.07
C GLU A 200 -5.45 1.06 10.11
N LEU A 201 -6.22 2.16 10.08
CA LEU A 201 -5.87 3.37 9.33
C LEU A 201 -4.55 4.00 9.82
N ASN A 202 -4.37 4.13 11.14
CA ASN A 202 -3.11 4.60 11.72
C ASN A 202 -1.94 3.63 11.43
N TRP A 203 -2.18 2.32 11.40
CA TRP A 203 -1.16 1.35 10.99
C TRP A 203 -0.85 1.42 9.48
N ILE A 204 -1.85 1.64 8.62
CA ILE A 204 -1.66 1.87 7.19
C ILE A 204 -0.74 3.08 6.97
N VAL A 205 -1.08 4.22 7.57
CA VAL A 205 -0.33 5.49 7.44
C VAL A 205 1.09 5.36 8.01
N ASN A 206 1.23 4.90 9.25
CA ASN A 206 2.51 4.96 9.98
C ASN A 206 3.42 3.74 9.74
N THR A 207 2.88 2.58 9.41
CA THR A 207 3.64 1.32 9.29
C THR A 207 3.65 0.83 7.85
N LEU A 208 2.48 0.65 7.23
CA LEU A 208 2.37 -0.01 5.93
C LEU A 208 3.01 0.82 4.80
N VAL A 209 2.76 2.13 4.78
CA VAL A 209 3.40 3.05 3.81
C VAL A 209 4.93 3.01 3.95
N GLN A 210 5.44 2.97 5.19
CA GLN A 210 6.89 2.94 5.44
C GLN A 210 7.51 1.60 5.02
N TRP A 211 6.88 0.48 5.36
CA TRP A 211 7.30 -0.86 4.94
C TRP A 211 7.33 -1.00 3.41
N VAL A 212 6.37 -0.40 2.69
CA VAL A 212 6.39 -0.36 1.21
C VAL A 212 7.51 0.53 0.67
N LYS A 213 7.79 1.69 1.29
CA LYS A 213 8.90 2.57 0.91
C LYS A 213 10.25 1.85 1.06
N GLU A 214 10.46 1.18 2.19
CA GLU A 214 11.68 0.42 2.52
C GLU A 214 11.89 -0.77 1.57
N ASN A 215 10.85 -1.59 1.36
CA ASN A 215 10.97 -2.75 0.46
C ASN A 215 11.18 -2.34 -1.00
N ASN A 216 10.53 -1.27 -1.49
CA ASN A 216 10.83 -0.74 -2.82
C ASN A 216 12.26 -0.16 -2.92
N LEU A 217 12.80 0.44 -1.85
CA LEU A 217 14.19 0.91 -1.84
C LEU A 217 15.17 -0.27 -1.92
N LEU A 218 15.04 -1.27 -1.05
CA LEU A 218 15.88 -2.47 -1.05
C LEU A 218 15.86 -3.17 -2.42
N LEU A 219 14.67 -3.32 -3.00
CA LEU A 219 14.47 -3.91 -4.32
C LEU A 219 15.16 -3.10 -5.44
N LEU A 220 15.09 -1.76 -5.41
CA LEU A 220 15.80 -0.90 -6.37
C LEU A 220 17.32 -0.98 -6.19
N THR A 221 17.81 -1.02 -4.95
CA THR A 221 19.24 -1.19 -4.63
C THR A 221 19.78 -2.51 -5.19
N GLU A 222 19.05 -3.62 -5.06
CA GLU A 222 19.48 -4.90 -5.63
C GLU A 222 19.49 -4.89 -7.17
N ILE A 223 18.53 -4.23 -7.84
CA ILE A 223 18.62 -4.04 -9.30
C ILE A 223 19.85 -3.19 -9.64
N LYS A 224 20.07 -2.06 -8.95
CA LYS A 224 21.22 -1.17 -9.18
C LYS A 224 22.55 -1.92 -9.04
N ASN A 225 22.72 -2.72 -7.99
CA ASN A 225 23.89 -3.58 -7.76
C ASN A 225 24.17 -4.57 -8.92
N ILE A 226 23.14 -4.96 -9.68
CA ILE A 226 23.25 -5.79 -10.88
C ILE A 226 23.52 -4.94 -12.13
N GLN A 227 22.90 -3.76 -12.24
CA GLN A 227 23.11 -2.81 -13.33
C GLN A 227 24.52 -2.23 -13.34
N ASP A 228 25.11 -1.93 -12.18
CA ASP A 228 26.49 -1.43 -12.05
C ASP A 228 27.53 -2.41 -12.64
N ARG A 229 27.19 -3.72 -12.72
CA ARG A 229 28.01 -4.76 -13.37
C ARG A 229 27.76 -4.91 -14.87
N LYS A 230 26.71 -4.27 -15.39
CA LYS A 230 26.28 -4.28 -16.80
C LYS A 230 26.61 -2.97 -17.53
N ILE A 231 26.76 -1.86 -16.80
CA ILE A 231 27.14 -0.56 -17.36
C ILE A 231 28.62 -0.63 -17.79
N ASP A 232 28.87 -0.30 -19.05
CA ASP A 232 30.20 -0.13 -19.63
C ASP A 232 30.58 1.36 -19.55
N GLU A 233 31.81 1.66 -19.14
CA GLU A 233 32.34 3.04 -19.02
C GLU A 233 32.29 3.81 -20.36
N ASN A 234 32.24 3.09 -21.49
CA ASN A 234 32.09 3.67 -22.83
C ASN A 234 30.63 4.05 -23.19
N TRP A 235 29.67 3.89 -22.27
CA TRP A 235 28.28 4.29 -22.49
C TRP A 235 28.01 5.73 -22.04
N ASN A 236 27.19 6.43 -22.81
CA ASN A 236 26.79 7.81 -22.53
C ASN A 236 25.71 7.83 -21.44
N LEU A 237 26.03 8.44 -20.30
CA LEU A 237 25.10 8.68 -19.20
C LEU A 237 24.23 9.91 -19.48
N ILE A 238 22.90 9.75 -19.41
CA ILE A 238 21.91 10.82 -19.49
C ILE A 238 21.25 11.02 -18.12
N TYR A 239 21.30 12.25 -17.60
CA TYR A 239 20.61 12.62 -16.36
C TYR A 239 19.13 12.97 -16.61
N VAL A 240 18.23 12.50 -15.74
CA VAL A 240 16.76 12.70 -15.81
C VAL A 240 16.19 13.13 -14.46
#